data_AF-A0A349B8V2-F1
#
_entry.id   AF-A0A349B8V2-F1
#
_cell.length_a   1.000
_cell.length_b   1.000
_cell.length_c   1.000
_cell.angle_alpha   90.00
_cell.angle_beta   90.00
_cell.angle_gamma   90.00
#
_symmetry.space_group_name_H-M   'P 1'
#
loop_
_entity.id
_entity.type
_entity.pdbx_description
1 polymer ?
#
loop_
_entity_poly.entity_id
_entity_poly.type
_entity_poly.pdbx_seq_one_letter_code
_entity_poly.pdbx_strand_id
1 'polypeptide(L)'
;MRRIATVAELRAVLDAERAAGRRVGFVPTMGYLHEGHVSLMRAARAEADVVVTSIFVNPLQFAAHEDLDDYPRDLERDASL
;
A
#
# COMPACT_ATOMS: atom_id res chain seq x y z
N MET A 1 -0.35 -10.43 7.31
CA MET A 1 0.20 -9.26 6.58
C MET A 1 1.38 -8.71 7.36
N ARG A 2 2.50 -8.39 6.71
CA ARG A 2 3.64 -7.72 7.36
C ARG A 2 3.49 -6.21 7.19
N ARG A 3 3.51 -5.44 8.29
CA ARG A 3 3.53 -3.97 8.24
C ARG A 3 4.98 -3.50 8.22
N ILE A 4 5.30 -2.55 7.33
CA ILE A 4 6.62 -1.97 7.16
C ILE A 4 6.44 -0.45 7.15
N ALA A 5 7.18 0.27 8.00
CA ALA A 5 7.01 1.71 8.18
C ALA A 5 8.18 2.54 7.62
N THR A 6 9.25 1.90 7.15
CA THR A 6 10.42 2.61 6.61
C THR A 6 10.74 2.19 5.18
N VAL A 7 11.21 3.14 4.38
CA VAL A 7 11.67 2.88 3.01
C VAL A 7 12.86 1.92 2.99
N ALA A 8 13.77 2.04 3.96
CA ALA A 8 14.95 1.18 4.04
C ALA A 8 14.58 -0.29 4.28
N GLU A 9 13.67 -0.55 5.22
CA GLU A 9 13.18 -1.91 5.47
C GLU A 9 12.42 -2.46 4.25
N LEU A 10 11.55 -1.66 3.63
CA LEU A 10 10.80 -2.09 2.45
C LEU A 10 11.75 -2.48 1.30
N ARG A 11 12.79 -1.68 1.05
CA ARG A 11 13.80 -1.99 0.03
C ARG A 11 14.49 -3.33 0.33
N ALA A 12 14.99 -3.51 1.55
CA ALA A 12 15.68 -4.74 1.94
C ALA A 12 14.81 -5.99 1.75
N VAL A 13 13.53 -5.92 2.13
CA VAL A 13 12.58 -7.02 1.94
C VAL A 13 12.37 -7.31 0.46
N LEU A 14 12.07 -6.29 -0.33
CA LEU A 14 11.76 -6.50 -1.75
C LEU A 14 13.00 -6.85 -2.59
N ASP A 15 14.19 -6.46 -2.17
CA ASP A 15 15.45 -6.86 -2.82
C ASP A 15 15.67 -8.38 -2.68
N ALA A 16 15.36 -8.96 -1.52
CA ALA A 16 15.40 -10.40 -1.32
C ALA A 16 14.38 -11.14 -2.21
N GLU A 17 13.16 -10.61 -2.32
CA GLU A 17 12.11 -11.19 -3.19
C GLU A 17 12.52 -11.13 -4.67
N ARG A 18 13.05 -9.99 -5.11
CA ARG A 18 13.59 -9.82 -6.47
C ARG A 18 14.77 -10.75 -6.75
N ALA A 19 15.69 -10.91 -5.80
CA ALA A 19 16.82 -11.81 -5.92
C ALA A 19 16.38 -13.29 -6.04
N ALA A 20 15.23 -13.64 -5.46
CA ALA A 20 14.60 -14.95 -5.63
C ALA A 20 13.82 -15.10 -6.96
N GLY A 21 13.87 -14.10 -7.85
CA GLY A 21 13.17 -14.11 -9.14
C GLY A 21 11.65 -13.89 -9.02
N ARG A 22 11.15 -13.48 -7.84
CA ARG A 22 9.72 -13.28 -7.60
C ARG A 22 9.26 -11.93 -8.13
N ARG A 23 8.07 -11.93 -8.74
CA ARG A 23 7.41 -10.73 -9.24
C ARG A 23 6.68 -10.01 -8.10
N VAL A 24 6.82 -8.69 -8.06
CA VAL A 24 6.17 -7.83 -7.06
C VAL A 24 5.05 -7.03 -7.73
N GLY A 25 3.83 -7.22 -7.27
CA GLY A 25 2.66 -6.40 -7.59
C GLY A 25 2.54 -5.25 -6.59
N PHE A 26 2.13 -4.08 -7.06
CA PHE A 26 2.03 -2.89 -6.21
C PHE A 26 0.68 -2.19 -6.37
N VAL A 27 0.03 -1.91 -5.25
CA VAL A 27 -1.24 -1.18 -5.17
C VAL A 27 -1.06 0.04 -4.28
N PRO A 28 -0.79 1.24 -4.84
CA PRO A 28 -0.66 2.46 -4.04
C PRO A 28 -2.04 2.97 -3.61
N THR A 29 -2.21 3.30 -2.33
CA THR A 29 -3.43 3.90 -1.78
C THR A 29 -3.09 5.01 -0.78
N MET A 30 -4.10 5.79 -0.41
CA MET A 30 -4.04 6.74 0.71
C MET A 30 -4.67 6.19 2.00
N GLY A 31 -5.00 4.88 2.03
CA GLY A 31 -5.71 4.25 3.16
C GLY A 31 -7.22 4.33 3.04
N TYR A 32 -7.89 4.16 4.18
CA TYR A 32 -9.34 4.08 4.32
C TYR A 32 -9.97 3.15 3.28
N LEU A 33 -9.45 1.92 3.29
CA LEU A 33 -9.66 0.93 2.24
C LEU A 33 -11.13 0.49 2.16
N HIS A 34 -11.51 0.07 0.96
CA HIS A 34 -12.85 -0.40 0.62
C HIS A 34 -12.74 -1.45 -0.48
N GLU A 35 -13.84 -2.08 -0.88
CA GLU A 35 -13.82 -3.23 -1.79
C GLU A 35 -13.15 -2.95 -3.15
N GLY A 36 -13.25 -1.71 -3.66
CA GLY A 36 -12.48 -1.29 -4.84
C GLY A 36 -10.96 -1.40 -4.68
N HIS A 37 -10.41 -1.13 -3.50
CA HIS A 37 -8.98 -1.34 -3.22
C HIS A 37 -8.65 -2.82 -3.13
N VAL A 38 -9.51 -3.59 -2.46
CA VAL A 38 -9.32 -5.04 -2.28
C VAL A 38 -9.37 -5.77 -3.63
N SER A 39 -10.22 -5.35 -4.57
CA SER A 39 -10.26 -5.93 -5.91
C SER A 39 -8.95 -5.72 -6.69
N LEU A 40 -8.31 -4.56 -6.56
CA LEU A 40 -6.98 -4.30 -7.11
C LEU A 40 -5.90 -5.19 -6.47
N MET A 41 -5.96 -5.40 -5.15
CA MET A 41 -5.05 -6.33 -4.47
C MET A 41 -5.23 -7.77 -4.93
N ARG A 42 -6.48 -8.21 -5.16
CA ARG A 42 -6.80 -9.53 -5.71
C ARG A 42 -6.26 -9.67 -7.14
N ALA A 43 -6.43 -8.65 -7.97
CA ALA A 43 -5.87 -8.61 -9.33
C ALA A 43 -4.34 -8.68 -9.31
N ALA A 44 -3.67 -7.86 -8.48
CA ALA A 44 -2.22 -7.89 -8.33
C ALA A 44 -1.72 -9.27 -7.86
N ARG A 45 -2.45 -9.94 -6.97
CA ARG A 45 -2.11 -11.28 -6.48
C ARG A 45 -2.23 -12.36 -7.57
N ALA A 46 -3.08 -12.16 -8.58
CA ALA A 46 -3.19 -13.09 -9.69
C ALA A 46 -1.99 -13.02 -10.65
N GLU A 47 -1.27 -11.90 -10.67
CA GLU A 47 -0.19 -11.62 -11.63
C GLU A 47 1.22 -11.60 -11.01
N ALA A 48 1.32 -11.59 -9.68
CA ALA A 48 2.58 -11.45 -8.95
C ALA A 48 2.67 -12.39 -7.74
N ASP A 49 3.90 -12.74 -7.35
CA ASP A 49 4.16 -13.64 -6.22
C ASP A 49 4.07 -12.93 -4.87
N VAL A 50 4.35 -11.62 -4.85
CA VAL A 50 4.29 -10.76 -3.66
C VAL A 50 3.46 -9.53 -4.02
N VAL A 51 2.50 -9.17 -3.18
CA VAL A 51 1.73 -7.93 -3.32
C VAL A 51 2.13 -6.97 -2.22
N VAL A 52 2.42 -5.73 -2.61
CA VAL A 52 2.67 -4.61 -1.70
C VAL A 52 1.52 -3.62 -1.86
N THR A 53 0.98 -3.17 -0.73
CA THR A 53 0.05 -2.05 -0.69
C THR A 53 0.66 -0.96 0.17
N SER A 54 0.81 0.25 -0.38
CA SER A 54 1.20 1.41 0.43
C SER A 54 -0.04 2.13 0.91
N ILE A 55 -0.03 2.53 2.18
CA ILE A 55 -1.01 3.47 2.75
C ILE A 55 -0.25 4.73 3.10
N PHE A 56 -0.43 5.79 2.32
CA PHE A 56 0.20 7.08 2.54
C PHE A 56 -0.68 8.20 2.02
N VAL A 57 -1.29 8.96 2.95
CA VAL A 57 -1.98 10.21 2.61
C VAL A 57 -0.92 11.23 2.22
N ASN A 58 -0.77 11.50 0.94
CA ASN A 58 0.32 12.31 0.40
C ASN A 58 -0.06 13.81 0.43
N PRO A 59 0.53 14.65 1.30
CA PRO A 59 0.16 16.06 1.40
C PRO A 59 0.37 16.84 0.09
N LEU A 60 1.31 16.40 -0.75
CA LEU A 60 1.59 17.05 -2.04
C LEU A 60 0.46 16.89 -3.06
N GLN A 61 -0.49 15.99 -2.81
CA GLN A 61 -1.69 15.80 -3.65
C GLN A 61 -2.87 16.67 -3.21
N PHE A 62 -2.72 17.45 -2.14
CA PHE A 62 -3.77 18.32 -1.61
C PHE A 62 -3.37 19.80 -1.76
N ALA A 63 -4.28 20.62 -2.30
CA ALA A 63 -4.18 22.07 -2.29
C ALA A 63 -4.51 22.62 -0.88
N ALA A 64 -4.13 23.88 -0.62
CA ALA A 64 -4.27 24.51 0.70
C ALA A 64 -5.72 24.59 1.25
N HIS A 65 -6.72 24.41 0.40
CA HIS A 65 -8.14 24.46 0.74
C HIS A 65 -8.83 23.10 0.60
N GLU A 66 -8.08 22.05 0.31
CA GLU A 66 -8.59 20.68 0.26
C GLU A 66 -8.50 20.02 1.63
N ASP A 67 -9.17 18.88 1.76
CA ASP A 67 -9.50 18.20 3.00
C ASP A 67 -8.38 17.30 3.53
N LEU A 68 -7.12 17.73 3.43
CA LEU A 68 -5.97 16.96 3.93
C LEU A 68 -6.13 16.60 5.41
N ASP A 69 -6.56 17.57 6.24
CA ASP A 69 -6.71 17.37 7.68
C ASP A 69 -7.85 16.40 8.00
N ASP A 70 -8.95 16.48 7.24
CA ASP A 70 -10.15 15.67 7.42
C ASP A 70 -10.09 14.31 6.71
N TYR A 71 -9.04 14.05 5.91
CA TYR A 71 -8.91 12.79 5.19
C TYR A 71 -8.96 11.59 6.16
N PRO A 72 -9.84 10.61 5.93
CA PRO A 72 -10.08 9.54 6.89
C PRO A 72 -8.85 8.64 7.03
N ARG A 73 -8.50 8.30 8.28
CA ARG A 73 -7.32 7.50 8.62
C ARG A 73 -7.69 6.48 9.68
N ASP A 74 -7.66 5.20 9.31
CA ASP A 74 -7.85 4.08 10.24
C ASP A 74 -6.99 2.89 9.77
N LEU A 75 -5.72 2.93 10.16
CA LEU A 75 -4.73 1.93 9.73
C LEU A 75 -5.04 0.53 10.29
N GLU A 76 -5.65 0.45 11.47
CA GLU A 76 -6.02 -0.84 12.08
C GLU A 76 -7.17 -1.49 11.32
N ARG A 77 -8.21 -0.71 10.98
CA ARG A 77 -9.28 -1.18 10.09
C ARG A 77 -8.72 -1.62 8.74
N ASP A 78 -7.88 -0.80 8.12
CA ASP A 78 -7.32 -1.10 6.81
C ASP A 78 -6.50 -2.39 6.79
N ALA A 79 -5.72 -2.65 7.84
CA ALA A 79 -4.93 -3.86 7.97
C ALA A 79 -5.73 -5.12 8.35
N SER A 80 -7.03 -4.97 8.65
CA SER A 80 -7.94 -6.07 8.97
C SER A 80 -8.75 -6.59 7.76
N LEU A 81 -8.72 -5.86 6.64
CA LEU A 81 -9.36 -6.21 5.37
C LEU A 81 -8.53 -7.21 4.55
#